data_AF-A0A670IUF3-F1
#
_entry.id   AF-A0A670IUF3-F1
#
_cell.length_a   1.000
_cell.length_b   1.000
_cell.length_c   1.000
_cell.angle_alpha   90.00
_cell.angle_beta   90.00
_cell.angle_gamma   90.00
#
_symmetry.space_group_name_H-M   'P 1'
#
loop_
_entity.id
_entity.type
_entity.pdbx_description
1 polymer ?
#
loop_
_entity_poly.entity_id
_entity_poly.type
_entity_poly.pdbx_seq_one_letter_code
_entity_poly.pdbx_strand_id
1 'polypeptide(L)'
;CSEEEGEEDIPPLPYQYTPCFSKAVLPFLEPLLLSLFGRILPYGGQDYGELKRRCLQQGSLFVDPDFKPSPESLGYNKLGPGSKKAQGVVWQRPKVMPRFICEGMNRTDVRQGKLGDCWFLAAAASLTLYPHLLHRVVPQSQSFETADYAGIFHFQFWQYGQWVDVVLDDFLPTVNGKLIFVHSEEKDEFWMPLLEKAYAK
;
A
#
# COMPACT_ATOMS: atom_id res chain seq x y z
N CYS A 1 34.99 72.01 -3.75
CA CYS A 1 35.80 70.94 -3.16
C CYS A 1 34.98 69.68 -3.20
N SER A 2 35.43 68.78 -4.06
CA SER A 2 34.88 67.49 -4.43
C SER A 2 35.65 66.42 -3.67
N GLU A 3 34.99 65.59 -2.87
CA GLU A 3 35.50 64.34 -2.28
C GLU A 3 34.25 63.46 -2.07
N GLU A 4 33.83 62.68 -3.07
CA GLU A 4 34.13 61.24 -3.27
C GLU A 4 33.70 60.36 -2.08
N GLU A 5 32.54 59.71 -2.26
CA GLU A 5 32.03 58.64 -1.41
C GLU A 5 32.88 57.38 -1.62
N GLY A 6 33.46 56.85 -0.55
CA GLY A 6 34.18 55.58 -0.55
C GLY A 6 33.21 54.41 -0.60
N GLU A 7 33.30 53.63 -1.67
CA GLU A 7 32.59 52.37 -1.87
C GLU A 7 33.24 51.28 -1.00
N GLU A 8 32.50 50.77 -0.01
CA GLU A 8 32.96 49.65 0.83
C GLU A 8 32.89 48.34 0.02
N ASP A 9 34.06 47.79 -0.31
CA ASP A 9 34.23 46.47 -0.93
C ASP A 9 33.62 45.35 -0.05
N ILE A 10 32.43 44.89 -0.41
CA ILE A 10 31.82 43.68 0.15
C ILE A 10 32.54 42.46 -0.45
N PRO A 11 33.19 41.60 0.37
CA PRO A 11 33.85 40.42 -0.15
C PRO A 11 32.81 39.44 -0.73
N PRO A 12 33.08 38.78 -1.87
CA PRO A 12 32.15 37.83 -2.46
C PRO A 12 31.88 36.67 -1.50
N LEU A 13 30.60 36.34 -1.32
CA LEU A 13 30.14 35.18 -0.56
C LEU A 13 30.86 33.90 -1.01
N PRO A 14 31.28 33.03 -0.07
CA PRO A 14 31.97 31.81 -0.45
C PRO A 14 30.98 30.87 -1.15
N TYR A 15 31.30 30.52 -2.39
CA TYR A 15 30.86 29.34 -3.12
C TYR A 15 29.36 29.01 -3.01
N GLN A 16 28.60 29.42 -4.03
CA GLN A 16 27.35 28.74 -4.37
C GLN A 16 27.66 27.24 -4.57
N TYR A 17 27.18 26.41 -3.67
CA TYR A 17 27.27 24.96 -3.77
C TYR A 17 26.28 24.50 -4.85
N THR A 18 26.65 24.62 -6.12
CA THR A 18 26.02 23.80 -7.16
C THR A 18 26.48 22.37 -6.93
N PRO A 19 25.60 21.42 -6.55
CA PRO A 19 26.04 20.06 -6.35
C PRO A 19 26.47 19.53 -7.71
N CYS A 20 27.77 19.30 -7.84
CA CYS A 20 28.37 18.65 -9.00
C CYS A 20 28.02 17.16 -8.90
N PHE A 21 26.79 16.79 -9.22
CA PHE A 21 26.45 15.39 -9.45
C PHE A 21 27.18 14.97 -10.73
N SER A 22 28.35 14.37 -10.54
CA SER A 22 29.04 13.67 -11.61
C SER A 22 28.04 12.78 -12.35
N LYS A 23 28.06 12.83 -13.70
CA LYS A 23 27.24 11.96 -14.56
C LYS A 23 27.41 10.46 -14.25
N ALA A 24 28.44 10.08 -13.49
CA ALA A 24 28.67 8.72 -13.02
C ALA A 24 27.78 8.28 -11.83
N VAL A 25 27.16 9.22 -11.11
CA VAL A 25 26.31 8.91 -9.93
C VAL A 25 24.82 8.88 -10.30
N LEU A 26 24.43 9.57 -11.38
CA LEU A 26 23.06 9.60 -11.90
C LEU A 26 22.43 8.20 -12.13
N PRO A 27 23.11 7.20 -12.70
CA PRO A 27 22.52 5.86 -12.91
C PRO A 27 22.23 5.11 -11.61
N PHE A 28 22.92 5.47 -10.52
CA PHE A 28 22.73 4.88 -9.19
C PHE A 28 21.67 5.62 -8.37
N LEU A 29 21.41 6.90 -8.69
CA LEU A 29 20.38 7.72 -8.07
C LEU A 29 19.05 7.65 -8.81
N GLU A 30 19.04 7.36 -10.11
CA GLU A 30 17.81 7.26 -10.91
C GLU A 30 16.80 6.23 -10.35
N PRO A 31 17.19 5.00 -9.99
CA PRO A 31 16.26 4.06 -9.37
C PRO A 31 15.72 4.56 -8.03
N LEU A 32 16.55 5.27 -7.26
CA LEU A 32 16.16 5.85 -5.97
C LEU A 32 15.21 7.04 -6.16
N LEU A 33 15.46 7.88 -7.17
CA LEU A 33 14.64 9.05 -7.51
C LEU A 33 13.32 8.64 -8.13
N LEU A 34 13.28 7.62 -8.99
CA LEU A 34 12.03 7.02 -9.47
C LEU A 34 11.27 6.32 -8.34
N SER A 35 11.99 5.68 -7.42
CA SER A 35 11.38 5.09 -6.21
C SER A 35 10.79 6.14 -5.27
N LEU A 36 11.37 7.33 -5.15
CA LEU A 36 10.87 8.36 -4.23
C LEU A 36 9.89 9.34 -4.89
N PHE A 37 10.10 9.68 -6.16
CA PHE A 37 9.39 10.74 -6.90
C PHE A 37 8.73 10.27 -8.19
N GLY A 38 8.83 8.98 -8.53
CA GLY A 38 8.17 8.42 -9.70
C GLY A 38 6.66 8.56 -9.61
N ARG A 39 6.05 8.84 -10.77
CA ARG A 39 4.59 8.88 -10.92
C ARG A 39 4.00 7.53 -10.51
N ILE A 40 2.94 7.57 -9.73
CA ILE A 40 2.16 6.40 -9.34
C ILE A 40 1.10 6.16 -10.42
N LEU A 41 1.03 4.93 -10.93
CA LEU A 41 0.10 4.54 -11.99
C LEU A 41 -1.06 3.72 -11.41
N PRO A 42 -2.32 3.99 -11.78
CA PRO A 42 -3.44 3.19 -11.30
C PRO A 42 -3.47 1.80 -11.95
N TYR A 43 -3.47 0.74 -11.15
CA TYR A 43 -3.67 -0.63 -11.64
C TYR A 43 -5.06 -0.79 -12.24
N GLY A 44 -5.15 -1.36 -13.44
CA GLY A 44 -6.43 -1.50 -14.15
C GLY A 44 -7.13 -0.17 -14.48
N GLY A 45 -6.45 0.98 -14.34
CA GLY A 45 -7.06 2.30 -14.49
C GLY A 45 -8.02 2.69 -13.35
N GLN A 46 -7.98 1.98 -12.22
CA GLN A 46 -8.80 2.26 -11.05
C GLN A 46 -8.19 3.39 -10.21
N ASP A 47 -8.91 4.50 -10.06
CA ASP A 47 -8.52 5.62 -9.20
C ASP A 47 -9.21 5.52 -7.82
N TYR A 48 -8.42 5.38 -6.76
CA TYR A 48 -8.93 5.22 -5.39
C TYR A 48 -9.86 6.36 -4.97
N GLY A 49 -9.46 7.61 -5.19
CA GLY A 49 -10.19 8.79 -4.75
C GLY A 49 -11.53 8.93 -5.43
N GLU A 50 -11.56 8.73 -6.75
CA GLU A 50 -12.76 8.79 -7.57
C GLU A 50 -13.74 7.66 -7.23
N LEU A 51 -13.25 6.42 -7.09
CA LEU A 51 -14.06 5.27 -6.75
C LEU A 51 -14.67 5.40 -5.35
N LYS A 52 -13.85 5.80 -4.36
CA LYS A 52 -14.31 6.05 -2.99
C LYS A 52 -15.39 7.12 -2.95
N ARG A 53 -15.14 8.27 -3.59
CA ARG A 53 -16.10 9.39 -3.68
C ARG A 53 -17.42 8.94 -4.30
N ARG A 54 -17.37 8.14 -5.38
CA ARG A 54 -18.57 7.60 -6.03
C ARG A 54 -19.36 6.68 -5.10
N CYS A 55 -18.69 5.78 -4.39
CA CYS A 55 -19.33 4.86 -3.46
C CYS A 55 -19.99 5.60 -2.28
N LEU A 56 -19.31 6.59 -1.69
CA LEU A 56 -19.85 7.45 -0.64
C LEU A 56 -21.10 8.21 -1.10
N GLN A 57 -21.07 8.81 -2.30
CA GLN A 57 -22.22 9.53 -2.87
C GLN A 57 -23.43 8.63 -3.12
N GLN A 58 -23.20 7.36 -3.44
CA GLN A 58 -24.24 6.37 -3.70
C GLN A 58 -24.72 5.65 -2.43
N GLY A 59 -24.05 5.84 -1.29
CA GLY A 59 -24.31 5.07 -0.07
C GLY A 59 -24.06 3.57 -0.25
N SER A 60 -23.08 3.20 -1.08
CA SER A 60 -22.74 1.81 -1.40
C SER A 60 -21.31 1.46 -1.02
N LEU A 61 -21.03 0.17 -0.82
CA LEU A 61 -19.67 -0.31 -0.59
C LEU A 61 -19.05 -0.78 -1.90
N PHE A 62 -17.80 -0.42 -2.13
CA PHE A 62 -17.04 -0.80 -3.32
C PHE A 62 -16.92 -2.31 -3.42
N VAL A 63 -17.22 -2.86 -4.60
CA VAL A 63 -16.95 -4.25 -4.95
C VAL A 63 -16.01 -4.21 -6.15
N ASP A 64 -14.85 -4.84 -6.02
CA ASP A 64 -13.82 -4.76 -7.03
C ASP A 64 -14.22 -5.55 -8.28
N PRO A 65 -14.37 -4.90 -9.45
CA PRO A 65 -14.72 -5.61 -10.67
C PRO A 65 -13.58 -6.49 -11.19
N ASP A 66 -12.33 -6.17 -10.86
CA ASP A 66 -11.13 -6.81 -11.39
C ASP A 66 -10.63 -7.94 -10.49
N PHE A 67 -11.02 -7.94 -9.22
CA PHE A 67 -10.66 -8.97 -8.24
C PHE A 67 -11.86 -9.35 -7.36
N LYS A 68 -12.84 -10.01 -7.99
CA LYS A 68 -14.14 -10.32 -7.38
C LYS A 68 -14.03 -11.27 -6.18
N PRO A 69 -14.90 -11.18 -5.17
CA PRO A 69 -14.97 -12.13 -4.05
C PRO A 69 -15.51 -13.49 -4.52
N SER A 70 -14.69 -14.24 -5.25
CA SER A 70 -15.06 -15.44 -5.99
C SER A 70 -13.97 -16.52 -5.87
N PRO A 71 -14.30 -17.80 -6.10
CA PRO A 71 -13.30 -18.88 -6.08
C PRO A 71 -12.16 -18.67 -7.08
N GLU A 72 -12.40 -17.99 -8.19
CA GLU A 72 -11.40 -17.69 -9.22
C GLU A 72 -10.28 -16.78 -8.67
N SER A 73 -10.62 -15.86 -7.77
CA SER A 73 -9.66 -14.96 -7.12
C SER A 73 -8.85 -15.62 -6.00
N LEU A 74 -9.22 -16.81 -5.54
CA LEU A 74 -8.40 -17.58 -4.59
C LEU A 74 -7.19 -18.22 -5.26
N GLY A 75 -7.24 -18.40 -6.58
CA GLY A 75 -6.17 -18.94 -7.39
C GLY A 75 -6.62 -20.14 -8.22
N TYR A 76 -5.66 -21.02 -8.51
CA TYR A 76 -5.82 -22.14 -9.42
C TYR A 76 -5.31 -23.44 -8.77
N ASN A 77 -5.53 -24.58 -9.42
CA ASN A 77 -5.09 -25.90 -8.96
C ASN A 77 -5.51 -26.22 -7.51
N LYS A 78 -4.59 -26.07 -6.55
CA LYS A 78 -4.80 -26.39 -5.14
C LYS A 78 -5.74 -25.41 -4.42
N LEU A 79 -5.91 -24.21 -4.96
CA LEU A 79 -6.82 -23.16 -4.45
C LEU A 79 -7.92 -22.78 -5.44
N GLY A 80 -7.98 -23.48 -6.59
CA GLY A 80 -8.98 -23.19 -7.61
C GLY A 80 -10.38 -23.72 -7.27
N PRO A 81 -11.37 -23.38 -8.12
CA PRO A 81 -12.74 -23.87 -7.99
C PRO A 81 -12.78 -25.40 -7.87
N GLY A 82 -13.53 -25.90 -6.88
CA GLY A 82 -13.68 -27.35 -6.63
C GLY A 82 -12.50 -28.02 -5.92
N SER A 83 -11.42 -27.29 -5.60
CA SER A 83 -10.33 -27.84 -4.79
C SER A 83 -10.72 -28.02 -3.32
N LYS A 84 -10.15 -29.03 -2.66
CA LYS A 84 -10.39 -29.28 -1.23
C LYS A 84 -10.02 -28.10 -0.33
N LYS A 85 -9.06 -27.25 -0.74
CA LYS A 85 -8.64 -26.07 0.06
C LYS A 85 -9.55 -24.86 -0.15
N ALA A 86 -10.20 -24.74 -1.31
CA ALA A 86 -11.20 -23.69 -1.58
C ALA A 86 -12.59 -24.05 -1.06
N GLN A 87 -12.82 -25.33 -0.69
CA GLN A 87 -14.10 -25.78 -0.18
C GLN A 87 -14.47 -25.08 1.15
N GLY A 88 -15.68 -24.52 1.21
CA GLY A 88 -16.19 -23.85 2.41
C GLY A 88 -15.63 -22.44 2.63
N VAL A 89 -14.82 -21.93 1.70
CA VAL A 89 -14.34 -20.54 1.74
C VAL A 89 -15.49 -19.60 1.41
N VAL A 90 -15.71 -18.61 2.28
CA VAL A 90 -16.68 -17.54 2.09
C VAL A 90 -15.94 -16.21 2.20
N TRP A 91 -16.17 -15.35 1.22
CA TRP A 91 -15.64 -13.99 1.23
C TRP A 91 -16.53 -13.10 2.09
N GLN A 92 -15.95 -12.44 3.08
CA GLN A 92 -16.68 -11.59 4.03
C GLN A 92 -15.92 -10.29 4.30
N ARG A 93 -16.64 -9.19 4.46
CA ARG A 93 -16.06 -7.95 4.98
C ARG A 93 -15.85 -8.07 6.50
N PRO A 94 -14.84 -7.40 7.07
CA PRO A 94 -14.71 -7.27 8.52
C PRO A 94 -15.99 -6.68 9.15
N LYS A 95 -16.46 -7.26 10.27
CA LYS A 95 -17.76 -6.88 10.88
C LYS A 95 -17.66 -6.31 12.29
N VAL A 96 -16.79 -6.84 13.13
CA VAL A 96 -16.74 -6.49 14.56
C VAL A 96 -15.65 -5.47 14.79
N MET A 97 -16.04 -4.19 14.91
CA MET A 97 -15.17 -3.04 15.21
C MET A 97 -13.81 -3.08 14.50
N PRO A 98 -13.78 -3.27 13.16
CA PRO A 98 -12.53 -3.40 12.46
C PRO A 98 -11.73 -2.10 12.51
N ARG A 99 -10.41 -2.24 12.59
CA ARG A 99 -9.42 -1.18 12.51
C ARG A 99 -8.47 -1.49 11.36
N PHE A 100 -8.06 -0.45 10.64
CA PHE A 100 -7.08 -0.64 9.58
C PHE A 100 -5.72 -0.91 10.21
N ILE A 101 -5.32 -0.03 11.13
CA ILE A 101 -4.11 -0.13 11.94
C ILE A 101 -4.52 0.10 13.40
N CYS A 102 -3.98 -0.70 14.33
CA CYS A 102 -4.31 -0.66 15.76
C CYS A 102 -3.30 0.19 16.56
N GLU A 103 -2.10 -0.34 16.81
CA GLU A 103 -1.02 0.32 17.55
C GLU A 103 0.20 0.59 16.64
N GLY A 104 -0.08 1.04 15.42
CA GLY A 104 0.91 1.16 14.36
C GLY A 104 1.18 -0.17 13.66
N MET A 105 1.82 -0.10 12.50
CA MET A 105 2.14 -1.28 11.70
C MET A 105 3.44 -1.93 12.19
N ASN A 106 3.33 -3.13 12.73
CA ASN A 106 4.42 -3.80 13.41
C ASN A 106 4.54 -5.27 12.95
N ARG A 107 5.64 -5.93 13.31
CA ARG A 107 5.92 -7.31 12.87
C ARG A 107 4.95 -8.36 13.45
N THR A 108 4.29 -8.06 14.58
CA THR A 108 3.34 -9.00 15.21
C THR A 108 2.02 -9.07 14.45
N ASP A 109 1.79 -8.13 13.53
CA ASP A 109 0.65 -8.10 12.62
C ASP A 109 0.77 -9.14 11.49
N VAL A 110 1.91 -9.83 11.40
CA VAL A 110 2.23 -10.81 10.35
C VAL A 110 2.19 -12.23 10.93
N ARG A 111 0.99 -12.80 11.06
CA ARG A 111 0.78 -14.24 11.33
C ARG A 111 0.41 -14.96 10.05
N GLN A 112 1.33 -15.80 9.54
CA GLN A 112 1.10 -16.56 8.32
C GLN A 112 -0.12 -17.46 8.42
N GLY A 113 -0.97 -17.41 7.39
CA GLY A 113 -2.09 -18.32 7.24
C GLY A 113 -1.71 -19.64 6.60
N LYS A 114 -2.63 -20.21 5.81
CA LYS A 114 -2.46 -21.52 5.17
C LYS A 114 -1.80 -21.47 3.78
N LEU A 115 -1.42 -20.27 3.32
CA LEU A 115 -0.77 -20.04 2.03
C LEU A 115 0.76 -20.19 2.16
N GLY A 116 1.41 -20.61 1.06
CA GLY A 116 2.85 -20.84 0.98
C GLY A 116 3.65 -19.59 0.61
N ASP A 117 3.26 -18.44 1.11
CA ASP A 117 3.75 -17.10 0.76
C ASP A 117 4.59 -16.46 1.87
N CYS A 118 5.21 -17.28 2.72
CA CYS A 118 6.10 -16.82 3.80
C CYS A 118 7.20 -15.86 3.32
N TRP A 119 7.63 -15.98 2.06
CA TRP A 119 8.59 -15.08 1.43
C TRP A 119 8.07 -13.64 1.33
N PHE A 120 6.79 -13.46 1.01
CA PHE A 120 6.13 -12.16 0.95
C PHE A 120 5.92 -11.61 2.36
N LEU A 121 5.41 -12.44 3.27
CA LEU A 121 5.17 -12.07 4.66
C LEU A 121 6.45 -11.67 5.39
N ALA A 122 7.57 -12.37 5.15
CA ALA A 122 8.87 -11.98 5.70
C ALA A 122 9.34 -10.62 5.16
N ALA A 123 9.08 -10.31 3.89
CA ALA A 123 9.39 -9.00 3.30
C ALA A 123 8.51 -7.90 3.92
N ALA A 124 7.20 -8.13 4.06
CA ALA A 124 6.27 -7.19 4.69
C ALA A 124 6.62 -6.94 6.16
N ALA A 125 6.94 -7.99 6.93
CA ALA A 125 7.41 -7.87 8.31
C ALA A 125 8.74 -7.09 8.41
N SER A 126 9.64 -7.25 7.43
CA SER A 126 10.89 -6.48 7.40
C SER A 126 10.63 -5.01 7.09
N LEU A 127 9.62 -4.71 6.27
CA LEU A 127 9.23 -3.34 5.92
C LEU A 127 8.73 -2.55 7.13
N THR A 128 8.16 -3.21 8.15
CA THR A 128 7.72 -2.54 9.39
C THR A 128 8.87 -1.89 10.17
N LEU A 129 10.11 -2.30 9.91
CA LEU A 129 11.32 -1.68 10.50
C LEU A 129 11.69 -0.34 9.85
N TYR A 130 11.04 0.01 8.72
CA TYR A 130 11.34 1.21 7.93
C TYR A 130 10.06 2.02 7.65
N PRO A 131 9.55 2.80 8.63
CA PRO A 131 8.27 3.49 8.54
C PRO A 131 8.08 4.35 7.28
N HIS A 132 9.14 5.03 6.81
CA HIS A 132 9.07 5.83 5.59
C HIS A 132 8.78 5.01 4.33
N LEU A 133 9.37 3.81 4.23
CA LEU A 133 9.12 2.90 3.11
C LEU A 133 7.77 2.20 3.27
N LEU A 134 7.39 1.88 4.52
CA LEU A 134 6.10 1.29 4.81
C LEU A 134 4.94 2.21 4.44
N HIS A 135 5.01 3.50 4.80
CA HIS A 135 3.97 4.48 4.45
C HIS A 135 3.88 4.76 2.95
N ARG A 136 4.95 4.44 2.19
CA ARG A 136 4.90 4.45 0.73
C ARG A 136 4.02 3.30 0.23
N VAL A 137 4.19 2.09 0.77
CA VAL A 137 3.43 0.89 0.38
C VAL A 137 2.00 0.90 0.94
N VAL A 138 1.83 1.38 2.16
CA VAL A 138 0.56 1.44 2.91
C VAL A 138 0.24 2.92 3.22
N PRO A 139 -0.50 3.61 2.34
CA PRO A 139 -0.90 5.00 2.57
C PRO A 139 -1.73 5.14 3.86
N GLN A 140 -1.43 6.18 4.66
CA GLN A 140 -1.94 6.33 6.03
C GLN A 140 -3.40 6.81 6.13
N SER A 141 -3.99 7.32 5.04
CA SER A 141 -5.34 7.92 5.02
C SER A 141 -6.46 6.91 4.77
N GLN A 142 -6.37 5.74 5.41
CA GLN A 142 -7.29 4.63 5.23
C GLN A 142 -7.83 4.17 6.59
N SER A 143 -9.15 4.00 6.70
CA SER A 143 -9.78 3.58 7.94
C SER A 143 -11.10 2.84 7.68
N PHE A 144 -11.57 2.14 8.71
CA PHE A 144 -12.94 1.61 8.76
C PHE A 144 -13.91 2.56 9.46
N GLU A 145 -13.53 3.83 9.67
CA GLU A 145 -14.40 4.81 10.33
C GLU A 145 -15.61 5.13 9.48
N THR A 146 -16.80 5.14 10.09
CA THR A 146 -18.08 5.11 9.38
C THR A 146 -18.31 6.29 8.42
N ALA A 147 -17.74 7.47 8.70
CA ALA A 147 -17.98 8.69 7.91
C ALA A 147 -17.27 8.67 6.55
N ASP A 148 -16.13 7.98 6.44
CA ASP A 148 -15.28 7.94 5.25
C ASP A 148 -15.07 6.52 4.73
N TYR A 149 -15.75 5.54 5.33
CA TYR A 149 -15.69 4.14 4.94
C TYR A 149 -16.62 3.85 3.76
N ALA A 150 -16.03 3.37 2.66
CA ALA A 150 -16.74 2.92 1.47
C ALA A 150 -16.38 1.48 1.07
N GLY A 151 -15.79 0.70 1.98
CA GLY A 151 -15.38 -0.68 1.71
C GLY A 151 -14.28 -0.80 0.65
N ILE A 152 -13.42 0.22 0.55
CA ILE A 152 -12.36 0.38 -0.46
C ILE A 152 -11.05 0.78 0.22
N PHE A 153 -9.96 0.16 -0.22
CA PHE A 153 -8.60 0.39 0.25
C PHE A 153 -7.66 0.44 -0.95
N HIS A 154 -6.41 0.87 -0.73
CA HIS A 154 -5.38 0.86 -1.75
C HIS A 154 -3.97 0.70 -1.17
N PHE A 155 -3.07 0.16 -1.99
CA PHE A 155 -1.67 -0.08 -1.66
C PHE A 155 -0.78 0.22 -2.86
N GLN A 156 0.49 0.55 -2.61
CA GLN A 156 1.43 0.88 -3.68
C GLN A 156 2.55 -0.15 -3.76
N PHE A 157 2.75 -0.69 -4.95
CA PHE A 157 3.80 -1.67 -5.21
C PHE A 157 4.77 -1.14 -6.26
N TRP A 158 6.05 -1.45 -6.05
CA TRP A 158 7.06 -1.24 -7.08
C TRP A 158 7.06 -2.41 -8.04
N GLN A 159 6.58 -2.19 -9.26
CA GLN A 159 6.53 -3.21 -10.31
C GLN A 159 7.34 -2.75 -11.52
N TYR A 160 8.37 -3.52 -11.85
CA TYR A 160 9.19 -3.35 -13.07
C TYR A 160 9.69 -1.91 -13.35
N GLY A 161 10.06 -1.18 -12.30
CA GLY A 161 10.59 0.19 -12.41
C GLY A 161 9.56 1.30 -12.20
N GLN A 162 8.31 0.95 -11.87
CA GLN A 162 7.22 1.92 -11.71
C GLN A 162 6.45 1.66 -10.42
N TRP A 163 5.92 2.73 -9.81
CA TRP A 163 4.94 2.61 -8.74
C TRP A 163 3.56 2.38 -9.33
N VAL A 164 2.87 1.38 -8.79
CA VAL A 164 1.52 1.02 -9.17
C VAL A 164 0.63 1.09 -7.94
N ASP A 165 -0.46 1.87 -8.00
CA ASP A 165 -1.50 1.95 -6.98
C ASP A 165 -2.56 0.88 -7.26
N VAL A 166 -2.72 -0.06 -6.35
CA VAL A 166 -3.67 -1.17 -6.45
C VAL A 166 -4.82 -0.91 -5.50
N VAL A 167 -5.99 -0.64 -6.08
CA VAL A 167 -7.25 -0.47 -5.36
C VAL A 167 -7.91 -1.84 -5.15
N LEU A 168 -8.58 -2.04 -4.02
CA LEU A 168 -9.32 -3.26 -3.73
C LEU A 168 -10.48 -3.01 -2.78
N ASP A 169 -11.46 -3.91 -2.79
CA ASP A 169 -12.45 -3.99 -1.71
C ASP A 169 -11.92 -4.73 -0.48
N ASP A 170 -12.64 -4.69 0.63
CA ASP A 170 -12.27 -5.35 1.88
C ASP A 170 -12.91 -6.73 2.11
N PHE A 171 -13.43 -7.38 1.06
CA PHE A 171 -13.81 -8.79 1.20
C PHE A 171 -12.57 -9.65 1.42
N LEU A 172 -12.54 -10.41 2.51
CA LEU A 172 -11.45 -11.32 2.83
C LEU A 172 -11.94 -12.78 2.86
N PRO A 173 -11.13 -13.76 2.38
CA PRO A 173 -11.47 -15.17 2.45
C PRO A 173 -11.51 -15.70 3.89
N THR A 174 -12.63 -16.32 4.25
CA THR A 174 -12.83 -16.91 5.58
C THR A 174 -13.34 -18.33 5.51
N VAL A 175 -13.04 -19.12 6.55
CA VAL A 175 -13.69 -20.41 6.83
C VAL A 175 -14.18 -20.35 8.27
N ASN A 176 -15.47 -20.61 8.48
CA ASN A 176 -16.14 -20.48 9.79
C ASN A 176 -15.92 -19.09 10.44
N GLY A 177 -15.94 -18.03 9.62
CA GLY A 177 -15.76 -16.64 10.08
C GLY A 177 -14.34 -16.27 10.49
N LYS A 178 -13.34 -17.13 10.25
CA LYS A 178 -11.92 -16.87 10.51
C LYS A 178 -11.16 -16.69 9.22
N LEU A 179 -10.27 -15.70 9.17
CA LEU A 179 -9.33 -15.50 8.05
C LEU A 179 -8.50 -16.77 7.83
N ILE A 180 -8.29 -17.13 6.56
CA ILE A 180 -7.51 -18.33 6.19
C ILE A 180 -6.08 -18.03 5.73
N PHE A 181 -5.80 -16.77 5.41
CA PHE A 181 -4.48 -16.27 5.02
C PHE A 181 -3.87 -15.41 6.15
N VAL A 182 -3.01 -14.44 5.84
CA VAL A 182 -2.36 -13.63 6.89
C VAL A 182 -3.41 -12.95 7.79
N HIS A 183 -3.06 -12.82 9.07
CA HIS A 183 -3.84 -12.08 10.07
C HIS A 183 -2.90 -11.51 11.14
N SER A 184 -3.38 -10.53 11.89
CA SER A 184 -2.66 -9.99 13.05
C SER A 184 -2.96 -10.82 14.31
N GLU A 185 -2.10 -10.67 15.33
CA GLU A 185 -2.41 -11.10 16.69
C GLU A 185 -3.62 -10.32 17.25
N GLU A 186 -3.71 -9.05 16.88
CA GLU A 186 -4.89 -8.20 17.11
C GLU A 186 -5.98 -8.56 16.09
N LYS A 187 -7.06 -9.19 16.57
CA LYS A 187 -8.10 -9.77 15.69
C LYS A 187 -8.92 -8.76 14.92
N ASP A 188 -8.88 -7.50 15.34
CA ASP A 188 -9.58 -6.39 14.73
C ASP A 188 -8.69 -5.56 13.80
N GLU A 189 -7.43 -5.96 13.57
CA GLU A 189 -6.50 -5.28 12.66
C GLU A 189 -6.44 -5.92 11.27
N PHE A 190 -6.56 -5.10 10.22
CA PHE A 190 -6.75 -5.60 8.84
C PHE A 190 -5.78 -5.07 7.78
N TRP A 191 -4.82 -4.20 8.09
CA TRP A 191 -3.88 -3.70 7.08
C TRP A 191 -3.08 -4.82 6.41
N MET A 192 -2.58 -5.82 7.16
CA MET A 192 -1.83 -6.94 6.59
C MET A 192 -2.67 -7.88 5.71
N PRO A 193 -3.86 -8.35 6.16
CA PRO A 193 -4.77 -9.12 5.30
C PRO A 193 -5.11 -8.40 3.99
N LEU A 194 -5.33 -7.08 4.05
CA LEU A 194 -5.64 -6.28 2.88
C LEU A 194 -4.41 -6.07 1.98
N LEU A 195 -3.21 -5.91 2.55
CA LEU A 195 -1.96 -5.81 1.80
C LEU A 195 -1.65 -7.10 1.04
N GLU A 196 -1.80 -8.26 1.69
CA GLU A 196 -1.62 -9.57 1.05
C GLU A 196 -2.63 -9.77 -0.09
N LYS A 197 -3.90 -9.39 0.12
CA LYS A 197 -4.90 -9.41 -0.95
C LYS A 197 -4.54 -8.50 -2.11
N ALA A 198 -4.05 -7.29 -1.84
CA ALA A 198 -3.64 -6.34 -2.88
C ALA A 198 -2.46 -6.86 -3.70
N TYR A 199 -1.55 -7.61 -3.08
CA TYR A 199 -0.43 -8.24 -3.78
C TYR A 199 -0.85 -9.48 -4.60
N ALA A 200 -1.92 -10.17 -4.18
CA ALA A 200 -2.50 -11.30 -4.91
C ALA A 200 -3.28 -10.89 -6.18
N LYS A 201 -3.77 -9.64 -6.22
CA LYS A 201 -4.44 -9.02 -7.36
C LYS A 201 -3.45 -8.57 -8.44
#